data_AF-A0A2G8R6Z9-F1
#
_entry.id   AF-A0A2G8R6Z9-F1
#
_cell.length_a   1.000
_cell.length_b   1.000
_cell.length_c   1.000
_cell.angle_alpha   90.00
_cell.angle_beta   90.00
_cell.angle_gamma   90.00
#
_symmetry.space_group_name_H-M   'P 1'
#
loop_
_entity.id
_entity.type
_entity.pdbx_description
1 polymer ?
#
loop_
_entity_poly.entity_id
_entity_poly.type
_entity_poly.pdbx_seq_one_letter_code
_entity_poly.pdbx_strand_id
1 'polypeptide(L)'
;ALALLPGGVDWPGWLLQALGWGALALCLGGVVLALVARRAGPVQRFGQSLGIAVLDRRVMLPQIALSLAIVLLLIAGFAACAQATGTLLSIEAALTLVPLILTAMMIPLSVGGWGLREGAAAALFPIIGAAPSAGVAAGAAYGLALMIACLPGLLLIPLSAKTAKARAQSVPPLT
;
A
#
# COMPACT_ATOMS: atom_id res chain seq x y z
N ALA A 1 -15.57 19.05 11.35
CA ALA A 1 -15.95 17.96 10.44
C ALA A 1 -15.80 18.48 9.01
N LEU A 2 -14.87 17.95 8.22
CA LEU A 2 -14.66 18.38 6.84
C LEU A 2 -15.63 17.59 5.94
N ALA A 3 -16.92 17.90 6.02
CA ALA A 3 -17.95 17.29 5.17
C ALA A 3 -18.00 18.04 3.83
N LEU A 4 -17.19 17.62 2.86
CA LEU A 4 -17.22 18.17 1.49
C LEU A 4 -18.27 17.48 0.60
N LEU A 5 -18.95 16.42 1.09
CA LEU A 5 -20.01 15.70 0.38
C LEU A 5 -21.19 15.35 1.32
N PRO A 6 -22.44 15.33 0.82
CA PRO A 6 -23.59 14.87 1.58
C PRO A 6 -23.48 13.35 1.78
N GLY A 7 -23.16 12.91 3.00
CA GLY A 7 -22.83 11.52 3.35
C GLY A 7 -21.47 11.33 4.03
N GLY A 8 -20.83 12.43 4.43
CA GLY A 8 -19.48 12.47 5.00
C GLY A 8 -19.25 11.50 6.16
N VAL A 9 -18.06 10.91 6.19
CA VAL A 9 -17.63 10.05 7.29
C VAL A 9 -17.39 10.94 8.51
N ASP A 10 -18.16 10.74 9.58
CA ASP A 10 -18.00 11.48 10.84
C ASP A 10 -16.79 10.96 11.61
N TRP A 11 -15.60 11.42 11.20
CA TRP A 11 -14.35 11.04 11.83
C TRP A 11 -14.29 11.53 13.29
N PRO A 12 -14.03 10.63 14.25
CA PRO A 12 -13.85 11.05 15.63
C PRO A 12 -12.56 11.89 15.77
N GLY A 13 -12.64 13.00 16.51
CA GLY A 13 -11.54 13.98 16.60
C GLY A 13 -10.23 13.42 17.15
N TRP A 14 -10.29 12.45 18.07
CA TRP A 14 -9.11 11.78 18.61
C TRP A 14 -8.36 10.98 17.54
N LEU A 15 -9.08 10.40 16.57
CA LEU A 15 -8.48 9.60 15.50
C LEU A 15 -7.79 10.50 14.47
N LEU A 16 -8.39 11.65 14.13
CA LEU A 16 -7.74 12.66 13.30
C LEU A 16 -6.45 13.18 13.94
N GLN A 17 -6.47 13.42 15.26
CA GLN A 17 -5.28 13.83 16.00
C GLN A 17 -4.22 12.74 16.01
N ALA A 18 -4.59 11.48 16.28
CA ALA A 18 -3.67 10.35 16.28
C ALA A 18 -3.01 10.14 14.90
N LEU A 19 -3.81 10.18 13.82
CA LEU A 19 -3.31 10.11 12.44
C LEU A 19 -2.38 11.30 12.12
N GLY A 20 -2.76 12.51 12.54
CA GLY A 20 -1.94 13.71 12.36
C GLY A 20 -0.58 13.60 13.07
N TRP A 21 -0.57 13.18 14.33
CA TRP A 21 0.67 12.96 15.10
C TRP A 21 1.52 11.82 14.50
N GLY A 22 0.89 10.73 14.04
CA GLY A 22 1.58 9.63 13.38
C GLY A 22 2.24 10.05 12.06
N ALA A 23 1.50 10.78 11.22
CA ALA A 23 2.04 11.34 9.98
C ALA A 23 3.19 12.31 10.25
N LEU A 24 3.04 13.19 11.24
CA LEU A 24 4.09 14.13 11.65
C LEU A 24 5.34 13.38 12.14
N ALA A 25 5.19 12.35 12.98
CA ALA A 25 6.30 11.55 13.48
C ALA A 25 7.03 10.81 12.35
N LEU A 26 6.31 10.25 11.38
CA LEU A 26 6.88 9.61 10.19
C LEU A 26 7.65 10.61 9.33
N CYS A 27 7.09 11.79 9.07
CA CYS A 27 7.76 12.86 8.33
C CYS A 27 9.03 13.32 9.04
N LEU A 28 8.96 13.61 10.35
CA LEU A 28 10.12 14.05 11.14
C LEU A 28 11.18 12.96 11.22
N GLY A 29 10.79 11.71 11.49
CA GLY A 29 11.70 10.56 11.52
C GLY A 29 12.38 10.34 10.17
N GLY A 30 11.62 10.44 9.07
CA GLY A 30 12.15 10.35 7.70
C GLY A 30 13.13 11.49 7.37
N VAL A 31 12.84 12.72 7.80
CA VAL A 31 13.74 13.88 7.64
C VAL A 31 15.01 13.68 8.47
N VAL A 32 14.91 13.26 9.73
CA VAL A 32 16.07 13.00 10.59
C VAL A 32 16.93 11.88 10.02
N LEU A 33 16.33 10.77 9.61
CA LEU A 33 17.01 9.67 8.91
C LEU A 33 17.69 10.17 7.65
N ALA A 34 17.02 10.97 6.83
CA ALA A 34 17.61 11.54 5.63
C ALA A 34 18.79 12.48 5.94
N LEU A 35 18.70 13.32 6.97
CA LEU A 35 19.77 14.24 7.40
C LEU A 35 20.98 13.50 7.98
N VAL A 36 20.76 12.46 8.79
CA VAL A 36 21.81 11.60 9.33
C VAL A 36 22.46 10.79 8.20
N ALA A 37 21.64 10.18 7.34
CA ALA A 37 22.11 9.38 6.22
C ALA A 37 22.84 10.24 5.17
N ARG A 38 22.49 11.53 5.00
CA ARG A 38 23.21 12.48 4.14
C ARG A 38 24.69 12.68 4.48
N ARG A 39 25.10 12.35 5.71
CA ARG A 39 26.51 12.41 6.14
C ARG A 39 27.31 11.15 5.79
N ALA A 40 26.67 10.09 5.32
CA ALA A 40 27.34 8.87 4.87
C ALA A 40 27.57 8.90 3.34
N GLY A 41 28.84 8.78 2.91
CA GLY A 41 29.23 8.80 1.49
C GLY A 41 28.49 7.79 0.58
N PRO A 42 28.19 6.56 1.02
CA PRO A 42 27.40 5.60 0.23
C PRO A 42 25.96 6.06 -0.03
N VAL A 43 25.36 6.79 0.91
CA VAL A 43 23.98 7.29 0.81
C VAL A 43 23.88 8.42 -0.20
N GLN A 44 24.91 9.24 -0.35
CA GLN A 44 24.90 10.29 -1.39
C GLN A 44 24.90 9.69 -2.79
N ARG A 45 25.67 8.62 -3.03
CA ARG A 45 25.65 7.89 -4.31
C ARG A 45 24.29 7.23 -4.54
N PHE A 46 23.73 6.58 -3.52
CA PHE A 46 22.39 6.00 -3.59
C PHE A 46 21.30 7.06 -3.84
N GLY A 47 21.41 8.23 -3.20
CA GLY A 47 20.48 9.35 -3.36
C GLY A 47 20.54 10.00 -4.75
N GLN A 48 21.73 10.06 -5.37
CA GLN A 48 21.86 10.49 -6.77
C GLN A 48 21.23 9.48 -7.73
N SER A 49 21.44 8.17 -7.51
CA SER A 49 20.78 7.12 -8.29
C SER A 49 19.26 7.14 -8.12
N LEU A 50 18.76 7.35 -6.90
CA LEU A 50 17.31 7.52 -6.64
C LEU A 50 16.77 8.77 -7.31
N GLY A 51 17.50 9.89 -7.25
CA GLY A 51 17.11 11.14 -7.89
C GLY A 51 16.96 10.98 -9.41
N ILE A 52 17.90 10.28 -10.05
CA ILE A 52 17.81 9.99 -11.48
C ILE A 52 16.68 8.99 -11.77
N ALA A 53 16.49 7.96 -10.94
CA ALA A 53 15.47 6.94 -11.18
C ALA A 53 14.03 7.42 -10.90
N VAL A 54 13.84 8.35 -9.97
CA VAL A 54 12.52 8.77 -9.47
C VAL A 54 12.15 10.20 -9.87
N LEU A 55 13.12 11.12 -9.93
CA LEU A 55 12.88 12.56 -10.22
C LEU A 55 13.18 12.96 -11.67
N ASP A 56 13.61 12.03 -12.53
CA ASP A 56 13.70 12.33 -13.96
C ASP A 56 12.30 12.61 -14.52
N ARG A 57 12.11 13.78 -15.13
CA ARG A 57 10.83 14.24 -15.69
C ARG A 57 10.20 13.24 -16.66
N ARG A 58 11.00 12.42 -17.35
CA ARG A 58 10.51 11.43 -18.31
C ARG A 58 9.87 10.21 -17.63
N VAL A 59 10.29 9.90 -16.40
CA VAL A 59 9.83 8.73 -15.64
C VAL A 59 8.79 9.13 -14.59
N MET A 60 8.87 10.36 -14.07
CA MET A 60 8.04 10.84 -12.97
C MET A 60 6.54 10.79 -13.28
N LEU A 61 6.10 11.20 -14.48
CA LEU A 61 4.69 11.18 -14.87
C LEU A 61 4.14 9.73 -15.00
N PRO A 62 4.76 8.84 -15.80
CA PRO A 62 4.35 7.43 -15.84
C PRO A 62 4.37 6.74 -14.48
N GLN A 63 5.37 7.04 -13.64
CA GLN A 63 5.50 6.46 -12.31
C GLN A 63 4.38 6.91 -11.38
N ILE A 64 4.05 8.21 -11.36
CA ILE A 64 2.93 8.74 -10.57
C ILE A 64 1.62 8.13 -11.07
N ALA A 65 1.41 8.09 -12.39
CA ALA A 65 0.21 7.52 -12.98
C ALA A 65 0.05 6.04 -12.63
N LEU A 66 1.12 5.26 -12.72
CA LEU A 66 1.12 3.84 -12.37
C LEU A 66 0.89 3.64 -10.87
N SER A 67 1.54 4.44 -10.03
CA SER A 67 1.35 4.37 -8.57
C SER A 67 -0.09 4.70 -8.18
N LEU A 68 -0.66 5.74 -8.78
CA LEU A 68 -2.05 6.12 -8.57
C LEU A 68 -3.00 5.03 -9.05
N ALA A 69 -2.74 4.46 -10.24
CA ALA A 69 -3.52 3.34 -10.76
C ALA A 69 -3.48 2.13 -9.82
N ILE A 70 -2.30 1.78 -9.30
CA ILE A 70 -2.15 0.69 -8.33
C ILE A 70 -2.98 0.98 -7.08
N VAL A 71 -2.87 2.17 -6.49
CA VAL A 71 -3.63 2.54 -5.30
C VAL A 71 -5.14 2.47 -5.56
N LEU A 72 -5.62 3.01 -6.68
CA LEU A 72 -7.03 2.96 -7.05
C LEU A 72 -7.53 1.53 -7.27
N LEU A 73 -6.73 0.67 -7.90
CA LEU A 73 -7.07 -0.75 -8.08
C LEU A 73 -7.10 -1.51 -6.76
N LEU A 74 -6.17 -1.22 -5.84
CA LEU A 74 -6.18 -1.81 -4.50
C LEU A 74 -7.43 -1.38 -3.72
N ILE A 75 -7.81 -0.10 -3.80
CA ILE A 75 -9.04 0.42 -3.18
C ILE A 75 -10.27 -0.25 -3.78
N ALA A 76 -10.36 -0.31 -5.11
CA ALA A 76 -11.48 -0.93 -5.82
C ALA A 76 -11.59 -2.43 -5.49
N GLY A 77 -10.46 -3.15 -5.44
CA GLY A 77 -10.43 -4.57 -5.08
C GLY A 77 -10.94 -4.82 -3.66
N PHE A 78 -10.55 -4.00 -2.70
CA PHE A 78 -11.06 -4.10 -1.34
C PHE A 78 -12.55 -3.75 -1.26
N ALA A 79 -12.98 -2.69 -1.96
CA ALA A 79 -14.38 -2.27 -2.00
C ALA A 79 -15.27 -3.36 -2.64
N ALA A 80 -14.79 -4.05 -3.67
CA ALA A 80 -15.47 -5.19 -4.26
C ALA A 80 -15.59 -6.36 -3.26
N CYS A 81 -14.57 -6.62 -2.45
CA CYS A 81 -14.61 -7.63 -1.40
C CYS A 81 -15.56 -7.24 -0.25
N ALA A 82 -15.59 -5.96 0.13
CA ALA A 82 -16.54 -5.43 1.09
C ALA A 82 -17.98 -5.60 0.59
N GLN A 83 -18.23 -5.28 -0.69
CA GLN A 83 -19.53 -5.49 -1.32
C GLN A 83 -19.91 -6.97 -1.38
N ALA A 84 -18.98 -7.85 -1.74
CA ALA A 84 -19.20 -9.30 -1.78
C ALA A 84 -19.51 -9.90 -0.39
N THR A 85 -19.00 -9.28 0.67
CA THR A 85 -19.26 -9.66 2.07
C THR A 85 -20.45 -8.92 2.70
N GLY A 86 -21.19 -8.14 1.90
CA GLY A 86 -22.46 -7.51 2.29
C GLY A 86 -22.37 -6.06 2.75
N THR A 87 -21.23 -5.38 2.57
CA THR A 87 -21.04 -3.97 2.94
C THR A 87 -20.80 -3.09 1.72
N LEU A 88 -21.75 -2.21 1.39
CA LEU A 88 -21.55 -1.18 0.38
C LEU A 88 -20.77 0.00 0.96
N LEU A 89 -19.55 0.22 0.49
CA LEU A 89 -18.76 1.41 0.82
C LEU A 89 -19.15 2.56 -0.10
N SER A 90 -19.41 3.74 0.47
CA SER A 90 -19.46 4.98 -0.32
C SER A 90 -18.08 5.30 -0.90
N ILE A 91 -18.01 6.15 -1.94
CA ILE A 91 -16.74 6.54 -2.56
C ILE A 91 -15.82 7.20 -1.53
N GLU A 92 -16.37 8.04 -0.66
CA GLU A 92 -15.61 8.70 0.41
C GLU A 92 -15.07 7.69 1.42
N ALA A 93 -15.90 6.74 1.87
CA ALA A 93 -15.49 5.67 2.76
C ALA A 93 -14.37 4.82 2.13
N ALA A 94 -14.51 4.45 0.85
CA ALA A 94 -13.50 3.68 0.14
C ALA A 94 -12.17 4.43 0.02
N LEU A 95 -12.19 5.72 -0.33
CA LEU A 95 -10.99 6.54 -0.52
C LEU A 95 -10.28 6.91 0.79
N THR A 96 -10.96 6.82 1.93
CA THR A 96 -10.39 7.21 3.23
C THR A 96 -10.04 6.00 4.09
N LEU A 97 -10.98 5.07 4.30
CA LEU A 97 -10.79 3.91 5.17
C LEU A 97 -9.86 2.87 4.55
N VAL A 98 -10.02 2.58 3.25
CA VAL A 98 -9.26 1.49 2.63
C VAL A 98 -7.75 1.77 2.61
N PRO A 99 -7.26 2.97 2.24
CA PRO A 99 -5.84 3.27 2.36
C PRO A 99 -5.31 3.11 3.79
N LEU A 100 -6.08 3.51 4.80
CA LEU A 100 -5.72 3.32 6.21
C LEU A 100 -5.63 1.83 6.59
N ILE A 101 -6.59 1.03 6.14
CA ILE A 101 -6.62 -0.43 6.36
C ILE A 101 -5.43 -1.11 5.69
N LEU A 102 -5.14 -0.78 4.43
CA LEU A 102 -4.07 -1.41 3.66
C LEU A 102 -2.68 -0.97 4.14
N THR A 103 -2.52 0.29 4.57
CA THR A 103 -1.25 0.77 5.14
C THR A 103 -0.95 0.15 6.49
N ALA A 104 -1.95 -0.32 7.25
CA ALA A 104 -1.70 -1.11 8.47
C ALA A 104 -0.85 -2.37 8.18
N MET A 105 -0.91 -2.92 6.96
CA MET A 105 -0.10 -4.07 6.54
C MET A 105 1.37 -3.71 6.30
N MET A 106 1.75 -2.43 6.19
CA MET A 106 3.15 -2.02 6.07
C MET A 106 3.93 -2.21 7.37
N ILE A 107 3.23 -2.39 8.48
CA ILE A 107 3.83 -2.73 9.76
C ILE A 107 4.29 -4.21 9.69
N PRO A 108 5.60 -4.49 9.74
CA PRO A 108 6.15 -5.84 9.51
C PRO A 108 5.98 -6.75 10.74
N LEU A 109 4.79 -6.77 11.32
CA LEU A 109 4.40 -7.63 12.45
C LEU A 109 3.57 -8.83 12.01
N SER A 110 3.23 -8.95 10.72
CA SER A 110 2.39 -10.04 10.19
C SER A 110 2.89 -10.55 8.83
N VAL A 111 2.52 -11.79 8.49
CA VAL A 111 2.81 -12.40 7.20
C VAL A 111 1.71 -12.02 6.21
N GLY A 112 2.07 -11.26 5.18
CA GLY A 112 1.13 -10.83 4.14
C GLY A 112 -0.03 -9.98 4.66
N GLY A 113 0.12 -9.32 5.81
CA GLY A 113 -0.90 -8.48 6.43
C GLY A 113 -2.13 -9.22 7.00
N TRP A 114 -2.06 -10.55 7.14
CA TRP A 114 -3.09 -11.34 7.85
C TRP A 114 -3.22 -10.87 9.30
N GLY A 115 -4.45 -10.73 9.81
CA GLY A 115 -4.71 -10.17 11.13
C GLY A 115 -4.61 -8.64 11.22
N LEU A 116 -3.53 -8.01 10.74
CA LEU A 116 -3.40 -6.53 10.79
C LEU A 116 -4.43 -5.83 9.92
N ARG A 117 -4.65 -6.31 8.69
CA ARG A 117 -5.69 -5.80 7.79
C ARG A 117 -7.09 -5.97 8.38
N GLU A 118 -7.35 -7.14 8.95
CA GLU A 118 -8.66 -7.51 9.52
C GLU A 118 -8.95 -6.73 10.79
N GLY A 119 -7.96 -6.57 11.66
CA GLY A 119 -8.06 -5.74 12.87
C GLY A 119 -8.25 -4.26 12.54
N ALA A 120 -7.51 -3.73 11.55
CA ALA A 120 -7.70 -2.37 11.09
C ALA A 120 -9.10 -2.18 10.48
N ALA A 121 -9.57 -3.12 9.67
CA ALA A 121 -10.93 -3.09 9.12
C ALA A 121 -11.99 -3.19 10.22
N ALA A 122 -11.81 -4.07 11.21
CA ALA A 122 -12.72 -4.20 12.36
C ALA A 122 -12.81 -2.90 13.19
N ALA A 123 -11.70 -2.17 13.32
CA ALA A 123 -11.64 -0.91 14.05
C ALA A 123 -12.24 0.26 13.25
N LEU A 124 -12.12 0.25 11.92
CA LEU A 124 -12.49 1.36 11.06
C LEU A 124 -13.91 1.26 10.47
N PHE A 125 -14.44 0.05 10.24
CA PHE A 125 -15.81 -0.15 9.73
C PHE A 125 -16.92 0.42 10.63
N PRO A 126 -16.81 0.43 11.97
CA PRO A 126 -17.79 1.08 12.83
C PRO A 126 -17.98 2.58 12.56
N ILE A 127 -16.97 3.26 12.01
CA ILE A 127 -17.04 4.70 11.68
C ILE A 127 -18.10 4.97 10.60
N ILE A 128 -18.35 4.01 9.72
CA ILE A 128 -19.38 4.09 8.68
C ILE A 128 -20.66 3.35 9.07
N GLY A 129 -20.83 3.01 10.35
CA GLY A 129 -22.00 2.29 10.86
C GLY A 129 -22.03 0.79 10.51
N ALA A 130 -20.95 0.23 9.97
CA ALA A 130 -20.85 -1.20 9.68
C ALA A 130 -20.35 -1.98 10.89
N ALA A 131 -20.75 -3.26 11.01
CA ALA A 131 -20.31 -4.12 12.10
C ALA A 131 -18.78 -4.40 12.00
N PRO A 132 -18.05 -4.51 13.13
CA PRO A 132 -16.64 -4.93 13.11
C PRO A 132 -16.40 -6.26 12.40
N SER A 133 -17.32 -7.21 12.55
CA SER A 133 -17.29 -8.52 11.88
C SER A 133 -17.37 -8.41 10.35
N ALA A 134 -18.05 -7.39 9.82
CA ALA A 134 -18.09 -7.11 8.40
C ALA A 134 -16.73 -6.62 7.88
N GLY A 135 -16.02 -5.81 8.69
CA GLY A 135 -14.65 -5.39 8.40
C GLY A 135 -13.67 -6.57 8.35
N VAL A 136 -13.77 -7.49 9.32
CA VAL A 136 -12.98 -8.73 9.32
C VAL A 136 -13.28 -9.58 8.07
N ALA A 137 -14.56 -9.76 7.72
CA ALA A 137 -14.96 -10.53 6.55
C ALA A 137 -14.42 -9.92 5.25
N ALA A 138 -14.60 -8.61 5.05
CA ALA A 138 -14.08 -7.88 3.89
C ALA A 138 -12.55 -7.98 3.81
N GLY A 139 -11.87 -7.83 4.96
CA GLY A 139 -10.45 -8.04 5.11
C GLY A 139 -10.04 -9.44 4.65
N ALA A 140 -10.58 -10.49 5.24
CA ALA A 140 -10.24 -11.88 4.91
C ALA A 140 -10.47 -12.19 3.42
N ALA A 141 -11.63 -11.79 2.88
CA ALA A 141 -11.98 -11.96 1.47
C ALA A 141 -10.96 -11.29 0.54
N TYR A 142 -10.55 -10.06 0.85
CA TYR A 142 -9.53 -9.35 0.08
C TYR A 142 -8.17 -10.04 0.11
N GLY A 143 -7.76 -10.56 1.27
CA GLY A 143 -6.52 -11.33 1.40
C GLY A 143 -6.50 -12.57 0.52
N LEU A 144 -7.59 -13.34 0.55
CA LEU A 144 -7.75 -14.54 -0.29
C LEU A 144 -7.77 -14.17 -1.79
N ALA A 145 -8.50 -13.13 -2.16
CA ALA A 145 -8.56 -12.65 -3.53
C ALA A 145 -7.17 -12.24 -4.05
N LEU A 146 -6.36 -11.55 -3.25
CA LEU A 146 -4.98 -11.21 -3.60
C LEU A 146 -4.09 -12.46 -3.73
N MET A 147 -4.23 -13.45 -2.85
CA MET A 147 -3.47 -14.70 -2.96
C MET A 147 -3.78 -15.44 -4.27
N ILE A 148 -5.06 -15.47 -4.67
CA ILE A 148 -5.49 -16.03 -5.95
C ILE A 148 -4.95 -15.19 -7.12
N ALA A 149 -4.97 -13.86 -7.01
CA ALA A 149 -4.44 -12.97 -8.05
C ALA A 149 -2.92 -13.12 -8.25
N CYS A 150 -2.17 -13.54 -7.23
CA CYS A 150 -0.73 -13.80 -7.33
C CYS A 150 -0.40 -15.18 -7.94
N LEU A 151 -1.34 -16.11 -8.01
CA LEU A 151 -1.13 -17.50 -8.47
C LEU A 151 -0.54 -17.61 -9.90
N PRO A 152 -0.94 -16.77 -10.89
CA PRO A 152 -0.33 -16.79 -12.22
C PRO A 152 1.18 -16.53 -12.21
N GLY A 153 1.69 -15.77 -11.22
CA GLY A 153 3.12 -15.53 -11.05
C GLY A 153 3.92 -16.82 -10.83
N LEU A 154 3.33 -17.82 -10.15
CA LEU A 154 3.96 -19.11 -9.90
C LEU A 154 4.21 -19.88 -11.21
N LEU A 155 3.31 -19.76 -12.18
CA LEU A 155 3.42 -20.41 -13.49
C LEU A 155 4.56 -19.82 -14.35
N LEU A 156 4.94 -18.56 -14.09
CA LEU A 156 5.98 -17.85 -14.83
C LEU A 156 7.41 -18.08 -14.30
N ILE A 157 7.56 -18.59 -13.08
CA ILE A 157 8.87 -18.93 -12.46
C ILE A 157 9.74 -19.80 -13.38
N PRO A 158 9.27 -20.96 -13.89
CA PRO A 158 10.11 -21.81 -14.73
C PRO A 158 10.52 -21.16 -16.06
N LEU A 159 9.73 -20.20 -16.58
CA LEU A 159 10.05 -19.46 -17.80
C LEU A 159 11.16 -18.43 -17.54
N SER A 160 11.10 -17.73 -16.41
CA SER A 160 12.12 -16.76 -16.01
C SER A 160 13.50 -17.39 -15.76
N ALA A 161 13.53 -18.59 -15.17
CA ALA A 161 14.76 -19.31 -14.86
C ALA A 161 15.53 -19.72 -16.14
N LYS A 162 14.81 -20.03 -17.22
CA LYS A 162 15.41 -20.37 -18.52
C LYS A 162 16.10 -19.15 -19.14
N THR A 163 15.44 -18.00 -19.13
CA THR A 163 15.97 -16.74 -19.69
C THR A 163 17.18 -16.22 -18.91
N ALA A 164 17.15 -16.31 -17.58
CA ALA A 164 18.27 -15.90 -16.73
C ALA A 164 19.52 -16.77 -16.98
N LYS A 165 19.34 -18.09 -17.10
CA LYS A 165 20.43 -19.03 -17.39
C LYS A 165 21.05 -18.81 -18.78
N ALA A 166 20.22 -18.58 -19.80
CA ALA A 166 20.69 -18.28 -21.15
C ALA A 166 21.52 -16.98 -21.21
N ARG A 167 21.08 -15.94 -20.49
CA ARG A 167 21.82 -14.67 -20.42
C ARG A 167 23.16 -14.81 -19.71
N ALA A 168 23.23 -15.58 -18.61
CA ALA A 168 24.48 -15.84 -17.90
C ALA A 168 25.51 -16.59 -18.77
N GLN A 169 25.06 -17.45 -19.67
CA GLN A 169 25.92 -18.20 -20.60
C GLN A 169 26.43 -17.35 -21.77
N SER A 170 25.76 -16.24 -22.09
CA SER A 170 26.15 -15.32 -23.17
C SER A 170 27.18 -14.25 -22.77
N VAL A 171 27.48 -14.10 -21.48
CA VAL A 171 28.48 -13.13 -21.02
C VAL A 171 29.86 -13.80 -21.07
N PRO A 172 30.80 -13.34 -21.93
CA PRO A 172 32.14 -13.91 -21.98
C PRO A 172 32.87 -13.70 -20.65
N PRO A 173 33.74 -14.64 -20.23
CA PRO A 173 34.52 -14.49 -19.01
C PRO A 173 35.40 -13.24 -19.11
N LEU A 174 35.39 -12.42 -18.07
CA LEU A 174 36.27 -11.25 -17.96
C LEU A 174 37.71 -11.75 -17.80
N THR A 175 38.44 -11.82 -18.91
CA THR A 175 39.89 -12.01 -18.97
C THR A 175 40.63 -10.75 -18.59
#